data_AF-A0A1H8Z9F1-F1
#
_entry.id   AF-A0A1H8Z9F1-F1
#
_cell.length_a   1.000
_cell.length_b   1.000
_cell.length_c   1.000
_cell.angle_alpha   90.00
_cell.angle_beta   90.00
_cell.angle_gamma   90.00
#
_symmetry.space_group_name_H-M   'P 1'
#
loop_
_entity.id
_entity.type
_entity.pdbx_description
1 polymer ?
#
loop_
_entity_poly.entity_id
_entity_poly.type
_entity_poly.pdbx_seq_one_letter_code
_entity_poly.pdbx_strand_id
1 'polypeptide(L)'
;MKKMLLILLVTTLSFSQEKELTVAQIDSICSVNENYGYKIGHFEMENDKKENIGKGQYEIKTFIYPKNDNTFNYKPTSDDVIKEIKNNKLIKAIYVSNVFRTNLEESSIYCELYYSKSELFYVKISLLKSIPNKDTITENFEFKIDKKSKIKNVKNILGYNLNDIIHNFNSEILDFNN
;
A
#
# COMPACT_ATOMS: atom_id res chain seq x y z
N MET A 1 25.38 41.28 -26.92
CA MET A 1 25.48 39.84 -26.54
C MET A 1 25.15 39.53 -25.07
N LYS A 2 24.62 40.47 -24.26
CA LYS A 2 24.20 40.19 -22.86
C LYS A 2 22.78 39.61 -22.70
N LYS A 3 21.93 39.68 -23.74
CA LYS A 3 20.54 39.17 -23.68
C LYS A 3 20.41 37.67 -23.99
N MET A 4 21.40 37.06 -24.65
CA MET A 4 21.37 35.64 -25.01
C MET A 4 21.73 34.71 -23.84
N LEU A 5 22.50 35.19 -22.87
CA LEU A 5 22.87 34.39 -21.70
C LEU A 5 21.69 34.19 -20.73
N LEU A 6 20.71 35.09 -20.72
CA LEU A 6 19.56 35.00 -19.81
C LEU A 6 18.57 33.91 -20.24
N ILE A 7 18.44 33.65 -21.55
CA ILE A 7 17.53 32.62 -22.08
C ILE A 7 18.11 31.22 -21.82
N LEU A 8 19.44 31.06 -21.86
CA LEU A 8 20.10 29.78 -21.55
C LEU A 8 19.99 29.40 -20.06
N LEU A 9 19.84 30.39 -19.16
CA LEU A 9 19.66 30.13 -17.73
C LEU A 9 18.21 29.73 -17.38
N VAL A 10 17.22 30.18 -18.18
CA VAL A 10 15.81 29.87 -17.95
C VAL A 10 15.44 28.49 -18.52
N THR A 11 16.10 28.03 -19.60
CA THR A 11 15.84 26.69 -20.16
C THR A 11 16.51 25.56 -19.37
N THR A 12 17.56 25.85 -18.59
CA THR A 12 18.16 24.89 -17.64
C THR A 12 17.42 24.84 -16.30
N LEU A 13 16.57 25.84 -16.01
CA LEU A 13 15.54 25.81 -14.96
C LEU A 13 14.22 25.22 -15.47
N SER A 14 14.28 24.32 -16.46
CA SER A 14 13.20 23.37 -16.69
C SER A 14 13.15 22.48 -15.45
N PHE A 15 12.37 22.94 -14.47
CA PHE A 15 11.91 22.15 -13.34
C PHE A 15 11.49 20.79 -13.90
N SER A 16 12.33 19.79 -13.74
CA SER A 16 11.89 18.39 -13.74
C SER A 16 11.04 18.25 -12.48
N GLN A 17 9.84 18.82 -12.50
CA GLN A 17 8.76 18.35 -11.66
C GLN A 17 8.51 16.94 -12.16
N GLU A 18 9.17 15.96 -11.54
CA GLU A 18 8.75 14.56 -11.61
C GLU A 18 7.24 14.57 -11.38
N LYS A 19 6.47 14.40 -12.45
CA LYS A 19 5.02 14.51 -12.41
C LYS A 19 4.51 13.39 -11.51
N GLU A 20 3.85 13.76 -10.42
CA GLU A 20 3.22 12.78 -9.54
C GLU A 20 2.18 12.00 -10.34
N LEU A 21 2.26 10.67 -10.30
CA LEU A 21 1.32 9.80 -10.98
C LEU A 21 -0.02 9.85 -10.25
N THR A 22 -1.11 9.87 -11.00
CA THR A 22 -2.44 9.70 -10.43
C THR A 22 -2.69 8.25 -10.04
N VAL A 23 -3.65 8.01 -9.15
CA VAL A 23 -4.10 6.66 -8.76
C VAL A 23 -4.44 5.80 -9.99
N ALA A 24 -5.17 6.37 -10.97
CA ALA A 24 -5.54 5.66 -12.19
C ALA A 24 -4.32 5.29 -13.07
N GLN A 25 -3.31 6.17 -13.13
CA GLN A 25 -2.07 5.86 -13.84
C GLN A 25 -1.30 4.74 -13.13
N ILE A 26 -1.22 4.78 -11.79
CA ILE A 26 -0.59 3.73 -11.00
C ILE A 26 -1.34 2.40 -11.19
N ASP A 27 -2.67 2.39 -11.12
CA ASP A 27 -3.48 1.19 -11.34
C ASP A 27 -3.26 0.61 -12.75
N SER A 28 -3.15 1.47 -13.77
CA SER A 28 -2.83 1.05 -15.15
C SER A 28 -1.43 0.45 -15.29
N ILE A 29 -0.45 0.95 -14.53
CA ILE A 29 0.90 0.37 -14.50
C ILE A 29 0.85 -0.99 -13.79
N CYS A 30 0.13 -1.09 -12.66
CA CYS A 30 0.04 -2.32 -11.89
C CYS A 30 -0.79 -3.43 -12.57
N SER A 31 -1.68 -3.09 -13.51
CA SER A 31 -2.48 -4.08 -14.23
C SER A 31 -1.69 -4.79 -15.33
N VAL A 32 -0.66 -4.15 -15.87
CA VAL A 32 0.21 -4.71 -16.92
C VAL A 32 1.52 -5.26 -16.37
N ASN A 33 1.89 -4.87 -15.14
CA ASN A 33 3.11 -5.30 -14.46
C ASN A 33 2.80 -6.37 -13.42
N GLU A 34 3.64 -7.42 -13.35
CA GLU A 34 3.61 -8.34 -12.22
C GLU A 34 4.02 -7.62 -10.92
N ASN A 35 3.53 -8.13 -9.78
CA ASN A 35 3.91 -7.59 -8.48
C ASN A 35 5.41 -7.82 -8.22
N TYR A 36 6.04 -6.83 -7.60
CA TYR A 36 7.46 -6.81 -7.33
C TYR A 36 7.84 -7.69 -6.13
N GLY A 37 7.14 -7.48 -5.01
CA GLY A 37 7.31 -8.25 -3.79
C GLY A 37 6.01 -8.98 -3.44
N TYR A 38 6.17 -10.14 -2.81
CA TYR A 38 5.08 -10.92 -2.26
C TYR A 38 5.47 -11.50 -0.90
N LYS A 39 4.63 -11.32 0.11
CA LYS A 39 4.80 -11.91 1.44
C LYS A 39 3.46 -12.43 1.94
N ILE A 40 3.46 -13.63 2.50
CA ILE A 40 2.35 -14.17 3.29
C ILE A 40 2.82 -14.32 4.73
N GLY A 41 1.97 -13.96 5.69
CA GLY A 41 2.19 -14.26 7.09
C GLY A 41 0.94 -14.77 7.77
N HIS A 42 1.13 -15.35 8.97
CA HIS A 42 0.08 -15.87 9.82
C HIS A 42 0.29 -15.34 11.23
N PHE A 43 -0.79 -15.19 11.98
CA PHE A 43 -0.75 -14.77 13.38
C PHE A 43 -1.86 -15.43 14.18
N GLU A 44 -1.62 -15.59 15.48
CA GLU A 44 -2.64 -15.98 16.45
C GLU A 44 -3.09 -14.75 17.24
N MET A 45 -4.33 -14.77 17.70
CA MET A 45 -4.90 -13.71 18.51
C MET A 45 -5.14 -14.25 19.90
N GLU A 46 -4.60 -13.57 20.90
CA GLU A 46 -4.80 -13.90 22.31
C GLU A 46 -5.62 -12.80 23.00
N ASN A 47 -6.42 -13.19 23.99
CA ASN A 47 -7.04 -12.23 24.92
C ASN A 47 -6.07 -11.86 26.07
N ASP A 48 -6.49 -10.99 26.98
CA ASP A 48 -5.69 -10.57 28.14
C ASP A 48 -5.29 -11.74 29.08
N LYS A 49 -5.96 -12.89 28.97
CA LYS A 49 -5.66 -14.12 29.71
C LYS A 49 -4.72 -15.07 28.95
N LYS A 50 -4.20 -14.67 27.80
CA LYS A 50 -3.39 -15.48 26.87
C LYS A 50 -4.12 -16.69 26.29
N GLU A 51 -5.45 -16.63 26.24
CA GLU A 51 -6.24 -17.67 25.58
C GLU A 51 -6.34 -17.33 24.09
N ASN A 52 -6.12 -18.31 23.23
CA ASN A 52 -6.30 -18.14 21.79
C ASN A 52 -7.79 -17.91 21.48
N ILE A 53 -8.09 -16.73 20.91
CA ILE A 53 -9.45 -16.29 20.53
C ILE A 53 -9.64 -16.24 19.00
N GLY A 54 -8.63 -16.65 18.24
CA GLY A 54 -8.68 -16.66 16.79
C GLY A 54 -7.31 -16.74 16.15
N LYS A 55 -7.33 -16.80 14.83
CA LYS A 55 -6.15 -16.79 13.98
C LYS A 55 -6.37 -15.87 12.78
N GLY A 56 -5.29 -15.41 12.20
CA GLY A 56 -5.34 -14.63 10.98
C GLY A 56 -4.21 -14.98 10.03
N GLN A 57 -4.43 -14.55 8.79
CA GLN A 57 -3.47 -14.59 7.72
C GLN A 57 -3.44 -13.22 7.08
N TYR A 58 -2.25 -12.78 6.68
CA TYR A 58 -2.10 -11.59 5.87
C TYR A 58 -1.25 -11.84 4.63
N GLU A 59 -1.45 -10.98 3.64
CA GLU A 59 -0.74 -10.96 2.38
C GLU A 59 -0.32 -9.53 2.06
N ILE A 60 0.93 -9.36 1.61
CA ILE A 60 1.47 -8.11 1.10
C ILE A 60 1.92 -8.33 -0.34
N LYS A 61 1.44 -7.47 -1.24
CA LYS A 61 1.90 -7.34 -2.63
C LYS A 61 2.42 -5.93 -2.84
N THR A 62 3.65 -5.77 -3.33
CA THR A 62 4.21 -4.44 -3.65
C THR A 62 4.41 -4.28 -5.14
N PHE A 63 4.32 -3.04 -5.61
CA PHE A 63 4.50 -2.66 -7.01
C PHE A 63 5.41 -1.45 -7.07
N ILE A 64 6.40 -1.50 -7.96
CA ILE A 64 7.42 -0.47 -8.12
C ILE A 64 7.31 0.21 -9.50
N TYR A 65 7.78 1.45 -9.58
CA TYR A 65 7.95 2.10 -10.88
C TYR A 65 9.18 1.51 -11.60
N PRO A 66 9.03 0.99 -12.83
CA PRO A 66 10.15 0.46 -13.58
C PRO A 66 11.08 1.61 -14.01
N LYS A 67 12.37 1.47 -13.75
CA LYS A 67 13.37 2.49 -14.12
C LYS A 67 13.63 2.57 -15.63
N ASN A 68 13.36 1.49 -16.38
CA ASN A 68 13.56 1.39 -17.83
C ASN A 68 12.33 0.75 -18.50
N ASP A 69 11.83 1.39 -19.56
CA ASP A 69 10.59 1.06 -20.31
C ASP A 69 10.59 -0.29 -21.06
N ASN A 70 11.67 -1.10 -20.98
CA ASN A 70 11.97 -2.10 -22.01
C ASN A 70 12.14 -3.57 -21.57
N THR A 71 11.76 -3.97 -20.36
CA THR A 71 11.86 -5.40 -19.99
C THR A 71 10.74 -5.82 -19.06
N PHE A 72 9.65 -6.34 -19.64
CA PHE A 72 8.62 -7.09 -18.93
C PHE A 72 8.78 -8.58 -19.17
N ASN A 73 9.18 -9.27 -18.10
CA ASN A 73 8.87 -10.66 -17.71
C ASN A 73 9.77 -10.98 -16.51
N TYR A 74 9.50 -10.36 -15.36
CA TYR A 74 10.33 -10.51 -14.17
C TYR A 74 9.73 -11.55 -13.23
N LYS A 75 10.18 -12.81 -13.37
CA LYS A 75 10.05 -13.82 -12.31
C LYS A 75 11.20 -13.62 -11.32
N PRO A 76 10.95 -13.36 -10.03
CA PRO A 76 12.02 -13.35 -9.05
C PRO A 76 12.50 -14.80 -8.85
N THR A 77 13.65 -15.13 -9.44
CA THR A 77 14.40 -16.33 -9.11
C THR A 77 15.81 -15.92 -8.74
N SER A 78 16.20 -16.28 -7.51
CA SER A 78 17.51 -16.13 -6.85
C SER A 78 17.76 -14.84 -6.03
N ASP A 79 18.37 -15.06 -4.87
CA ASP A 79 18.72 -14.10 -3.83
C ASP A 79 19.70 -13.00 -4.29
N ASP A 80 20.27 -13.12 -5.49
CA ASP A 80 21.26 -12.18 -6.03
C ASP A 80 20.64 -10.92 -6.66
N VAL A 81 19.32 -10.86 -6.87
CA VAL A 81 18.66 -9.65 -7.44
C VAL A 81 18.24 -8.63 -6.36
N ILE A 82 18.34 -8.96 -5.07
CA ILE A 82 17.95 -8.08 -3.95
C ILE A 82 18.83 -6.81 -3.88
N LYS A 83 20.03 -6.80 -4.47
CA LYS A 83 20.97 -5.66 -4.38
C LYS A 83 20.79 -4.57 -5.44
N GLU A 84 20.34 -4.89 -6.66
CA GLU A 84 20.16 -3.86 -7.71
C GLU A 84 18.85 -3.08 -7.59
N ILE A 85 17.91 -3.57 -6.77
CA ILE A 85 16.52 -3.08 -6.77
C ILE A 85 16.23 -2.08 -5.63
N LYS A 86 17.24 -1.75 -4.81
CA LYS A 86 17.15 -0.71 -3.77
C LYS A 86 16.87 0.72 -4.29
N ASN A 87 16.84 0.92 -5.61
CA ASN A 87 16.64 2.23 -6.24
C ASN A 87 15.27 2.40 -6.93
N ASN A 88 14.40 1.40 -6.91
CA ASN A 88 13.08 1.51 -7.53
C ASN A 88 12.05 2.06 -6.54
N LYS A 89 11.28 3.06 -6.97
CA LYS A 89 10.31 3.76 -6.12
C LYS A 89 9.05 2.91 -5.98
N LEU A 90 8.67 2.55 -4.75
CA LEU A 90 7.36 1.96 -4.44
C LEU A 90 6.26 2.91 -4.94
N ILE A 91 5.29 2.38 -5.69
CA ILE A 91 4.16 3.16 -6.23
C ILE A 91 2.80 2.67 -5.71
N LYS A 92 2.69 1.38 -5.40
CA LYS A 92 1.48 0.78 -4.84
C LYS A 92 1.86 -0.40 -3.95
N ALA A 93 1.07 -0.63 -2.92
CA ALA A 93 1.03 -1.89 -2.21
C ALA A 93 -0.42 -2.31 -1.94
N ILE A 94 -0.65 -3.60 -1.90
CA ILE A 94 -1.91 -4.21 -1.49
C ILE A 94 -1.62 -5.01 -0.22
N TYR A 95 -2.39 -4.75 0.81
CA TYR A 95 -2.38 -5.49 2.07
C TYR A 95 -3.75 -6.14 2.25
N VAL A 96 -3.77 -7.46 2.40
CA VAL A 96 -4.99 -8.21 2.70
C VAL A 96 -4.81 -8.92 4.03
N SER A 97 -5.76 -8.75 4.95
CA SER A 97 -5.79 -9.47 6.22
C SER A 97 -7.11 -10.19 6.36
N ASN A 98 -7.08 -11.47 6.69
CA ASN A 98 -8.25 -12.25 7.06
C ASN A 98 -8.09 -12.73 8.50
N VAL A 99 -9.15 -12.61 9.29
CA VAL A 99 -9.20 -13.01 10.69
C VAL A 99 -10.39 -13.94 10.88
N PHE A 100 -10.13 -15.07 11.52
CA PHE A 100 -11.10 -16.09 11.87
C PHE A 100 -11.14 -16.21 13.39
N ARG A 101 -12.24 -15.82 14.01
CA ARG A 101 -12.44 -15.93 15.45
C ARG A 101 -13.09 -17.26 15.82
N THR A 102 -12.88 -17.68 17.06
CA THR A 102 -13.41 -18.97 17.57
C THR A 102 -14.93 -19.05 17.58
N ASN A 103 -15.63 -17.91 17.60
CA ASN A 103 -17.09 -17.83 17.48
C ASN A 103 -17.61 -17.87 16.02
N LEU A 104 -16.77 -18.29 15.07
CA LEU A 104 -17.06 -18.32 13.62
C LEU A 104 -17.31 -16.93 13.02
N GLU A 105 -16.95 -15.86 13.73
CA GLU A 105 -16.90 -14.52 13.15
C GLU A 105 -15.67 -14.39 12.26
N GLU A 106 -15.87 -13.92 11.05
CA GLU A 106 -14.82 -13.69 10.08
C GLU A 106 -14.75 -12.20 9.75
N SER A 107 -13.55 -11.67 9.65
CA SER A 107 -13.34 -10.31 9.19
C SER A 107 -12.18 -10.22 8.22
N SER A 108 -12.38 -9.47 7.15
CA SER A 108 -11.38 -9.22 6.13
C SER A 108 -11.13 -7.74 5.99
N ILE A 109 -9.87 -7.37 5.86
CA ILE A 109 -9.43 -6.01 5.57
C ILE A 109 -8.64 -6.07 4.28
N TYR A 110 -9.08 -5.33 3.28
CA TYR A 110 -8.37 -5.13 2.03
C TYR A 110 -7.94 -3.66 1.95
N CYS A 111 -6.65 -3.41 1.80
CA CYS A 111 -6.09 -2.06 1.77
C CYS A 111 -5.19 -1.88 0.55
N GLU A 112 -5.43 -0.83 -0.23
CA GLU A 112 -4.53 -0.38 -1.29
C GLU A 112 -3.86 0.91 -0.86
N LEU A 113 -2.54 0.91 -0.82
CA LEU A 113 -1.71 2.03 -0.40
C LEU A 113 -0.93 2.55 -1.60
N TYR A 114 -1.01 3.85 -1.87
CA TYR A 114 -0.41 4.49 -3.03
C TYR A 114 0.68 5.47 -2.62
N TYR A 115 1.81 5.38 -3.32
CA TYR A 115 3.05 6.03 -2.92
C TYR A 115 3.57 6.94 -4.03
N SER A 116 4.12 8.08 -3.62
CA SER A 116 4.88 9.00 -4.46
C SER A 116 6.18 9.29 -3.74
N LYS A 117 7.33 9.03 -4.37
CA LYS A 117 8.65 9.20 -3.75
C LYS A 117 8.77 8.50 -2.39
N SER A 118 8.20 7.28 -2.29
CA SER A 118 8.13 6.48 -1.06
C SER A 118 7.31 7.08 0.08
N GLU A 119 6.54 8.14 -0.17
CA GLU A 119 5.59 8.71 0.78
C GLU A 119 4.16 8.31 0.40
N LEU A 120 3.41 7.83 1.39
CA LEU A 120 2.00 7.48 1.24
C LEU A 120 1.17 8.75 0.97
N PHE A 121 0.44 8.79 -0.16
CA PHE A 121 -0.39 9.94 -0.52
C PHE A 121 -1.87 9.60 -0.70
N TYR A 122 -2.22 8.32 -0.85
CA TYR A 122 -3.60 7.90 -1.02
C TYR A 122 -3.80 6.46 -0.55
N VAL A 123 -4.98 6.18 0.00
CA VAL A 123 -5.36 4.88 0.56
C VAL A 123 -6.79 4.53 0.17
N LYS A 124 -7.04 3.28 -0.24
CA LYS A 124 -8.37 2.68 -0.31
C LYS A 124 -8.47 1.55 0.71
N ILE A 125 -9.56 1.47 1.46
CA ILE A 125 -9.82 0.39 2.43
C ILE A 125 -11.19 -0.19 2.17
N SER A 126 -11.28 -1.52 2.13
CA SER A 126 -12.52 -2.27 2.24
C SER A 126 -12.46 -3.12 3.51
N LEU A 127 -13.47 -2.95 4.37
CA LEU A 127 -13.67 -3.75 5.57
C LEU A 127 -14.87 -4.64 5.37
N LEU A 128 -14.71 -5.94 5.61
CA LEU A 128 -15.78 -6.92 5.55
C LEU A 128 -15.85 -7.64 6.90
N LYS A 129 -17.07 -7.84 7.39
CA LYS A 129 -17.33 -8.63 8.59
C LYS A 129 -18.52 -9.55 8.35
N SER A 130 -18.30 -10.84 8.55
CA SER A 130 -19.34 -11.86 8.52
C SER A 130 -19.55 -12.43 9.92
N ILE A 131 -20.81 -12.49 10.35
CA ILE A 131 -21.21 -13.03 11.65
C ILE A 131 -22.23 -14.13 11.38
N PRO A 132 -22.12 -15.32 12.01
CA PRO A 132 -23.08 -16.40 11.82
C PRO A 132 -24.52 -15.93 12.05
N ASN A 133 -25.42 -16.34 11.14
CA ASN A 133 -26.84 -16.00 11.17
C ASN A 133 -27.16 -14.50 11.08
N LYS A 134 -26.22 -13.68 10.58
CA LYS A 134 -26.43 -12.27 10.25
C LYS A 134 -25.94 -11.98 8.84
N ASP A 135 -26.40 -10.86 8.29
CA ASP A 135 -25.90 -10.37 7.01
C ASP A 135 -24.43 -9.95 7.13
N THR A 136 -23.69 -10.18 6.05
CA THR A 136 -22.32 -9.68 5.92
C THR A 136 -22.36 -8.17 5.76
N ILE A 137 -21.51 -7.49 6.52
CA ILE A 137 -21.39 -6.04 6.52
C ILE A 137 -20.10 -5.65 5.79
N THR A 138 -20.20 -4.73 4.84
CA THR A 138 -19.05 -4.19 4.09
C THR A 138 -19.03 -2.67 4.16
N GLU A 139 -17.87 -2.09 4.44
CA GLU A 139 -17.64 -0.65 4.38
C GLU A 139 -16.40 -0.33 3.56
N ASN A 140 -16.49 0.70 2.72
CA ASN A 140 -15.41 1.13 1.84
C ASN A 140 -15.03 2.57 2.16
N PHE A 141 -13.73 2.86 2.17
CA PHE A 141 -13.18 4.16 2.48
C PHE A 141 -12.07 4.53 1.49
N GLU A 142 -12.00 5.82 1.19
CA GLU A 142 -10.93 6.39 0.38
C GLU A 142 -10.37 7.63 1.06
N PHE A 143 -9.05 7.69 1.18
CA PHE A 143 -8.35 8.77 1.87
C PHE A 143 -7.26 9.34 0.98
N LYS A 144 -7.30 10.66 0.78
CA LYS A 144 -6.13 11.41 0.32
C LYS A 144 -5.33 11.82 1.56
N ILE A 145 -4.06 11.40 1.59
CA ILE A 145 -3.14 11.68 2.69
C ILE A 145 -2.35 12.94 2.33
N ASP A 146 -2.60 14.03 3.04
CA ASP A 146 -1.75 15.20 2.97
C ASP A 146 -0.74 15.16 4.12
N LYS A 147 0.50 15.60 3.89
CA LYS A 147 1.61 15.54 4.87
C LYS A 147 1.28 16.20 6.21
N LYS A 148 0.33 17.15 6.20
CA LYS A 148 -0.13 17.91 7.37
C LYS A 148 -1.47 17.43 7.93
N SER A 149 -2.22 16.60 7.22
CA SER A 149 -3.54 16.16 7.65
C SER A 149 -3.44 14.78 8.27
N LYS A 150 -3.64 14.69 9.60
CA LYS A 150 -4.08 13.43 10.18
C LYS A 150 -5.39 13.05 9.52
N ILE A 151 -5.51 11.81 9.06
CA ILE A 151 -6.80 11.27 8.62
C ILE A 151 -7.77 11.50 9.79
N LYS A 152 -8.84 12.26 9.54
CA LYS A 152 -9.85 12.51 10.58
C LYS A 152 -10.36 11.14 11.03
N ASN A 153 -10.47 10.92 12.35
CA ASN A 153 -11.05 9.68 12.87
C ASN A 153 -12.43 9.48 12.26
N VAL A 154 -12.53 8.55 11.31
CA VAL A 154 -13.80 8.15 10.71
C VAL A 154 -14.34 7.01 11.55
N LYS A 155 -15.47 7.26 12.22
CA LYS A 155 -16.24 6.18 12.85
C LYS A 155 -16.82 5.31 11.74
N ASN A 156 -16.51 4.03 11.79
CA ASN A 156 -17.06 3.00 10.92
C ASN A 156 -17.93 2.07 11.76
N ILE A 157 -18.97 1.47 11.19
CA ILE A 157 -19.94 0.66 11.95
C ILE A 157 -19.30 -0.62 12.51
N LEU A 158 -18.16 -1.01 11.94
CA LEU A 158 -17.39 -2.17 12.35
C LEU A 158 -16.45 -1.90 13.54
N GLY A 159 -16.34 -0.63 13.98
CA GLY A 159 -15.58 -0.23 15.18
C GLY A 159 -14.06 -0.23 15.01
N TYR A 160 -13.54 -0.33 13.80
CA TYR A 160 -12.10 -0.30 13.55
C TYR A 160 -11.50 1.10 13.75
N ASN A 161 -10.23 1.19 14.15
CA ASN A 161 -9.49 2.45 14.06
C ASN A 161 -8.74 2.50 12.73
N LEU A 162 -9.29 3.20 11.73
CA LEU A 162 -8.70 3.27 10.39
C LEU A 162 -7.30 3.90 10.39
N ASN A 163 -7.01 4.82 11.32
CA ASN A 163 -5.70 5.45 11.42
C ASN A 163 -4.62 4.43 11.83
N ASP A 164 -4.93 3.61 12.82
CA ASP A 164 -4.00 2.58 13.30
C ASP A 164 -3.81 1.50 12.23
N ILE A 165 -4.87 1.09 11.53
CA ILE A 165 -4.80 0.15 10.41
C ILE A 165 -3.84 0.69 9.33
N ILE A 166 -4.06 1.92 8.87
CA ILE A 166 -3.25 2.52 7.81
C ILE A 166 -1.80 2.64 8.26
N HIS A 167 -1.56 3.10 9.48
CA HIS A 167 -0.22 3.26 10.02
C HIS A 167 0.52 1.93 10.11
N ASN A 168 -0.11 0.91 10.69
CA ASN A 168 0.50 -0.41 10.87
C ASN A 168 0.80 -1.07 9.53
N PHE A 169 -0.17 -1.08 8.60
CA PHE A 169 0.04 -1.69 7.28
C PHE A 169 1.10 -0.95 6.47
N ASN A 170 1.10 0.39 6.51
CA ASN A 170 2.13 1.18 5.85
C ASN A 170 3.52 0.90 6.43
N SER A 171 3.65 0.82 7.76
CA SER A 171 4.92 0.46 8.40
C SER A 171 5.42 -0.90 7.92
N GLU A 172 4.58 -1.93 7.96
CA GLU A 172 4.99 -3.28 7.57
C GLU A 172 5.35 -3.38 6.08
N ILE A 173 4.65 -2.64 5.22
CA ILE A 173 4.97 -2.56 3.78
C ILE A 173 6.32 -1.89 3.55
N LEU A 174 6.59 -0.79 4.25
CA LEU A 174 7.87 -0.10 4.14
C LEU A 174 9.01 -0.95 4.69
N ASP A 175 8.79 -1.70 5.78
CA ASP A 175 9.77 -2.64 6.33
C ASP A 175 10.03 -3.82 5.38
N PHE A 176 8.99 -4.31 4.70
CA PHE A 176 9.14 -5.36 3.69
C PHE A 176 9.89 -4.89 2.43
N ASN A 177 9.78 -3.61 2.09
CA ASN A 177 10.32 -3.07 0.84
C ASN A 177 11.73 -2.43 0.96
N ASN A 178 12.27 -2.24 2.17
CA ASN A 178 13.58 -1.60 2.43
C ASN A 178 14.65 -2.60 2.92
#